data_AF-A0A963PV09-F1
#
_entry.id   AF-A0A963PV09-F1
#
_cell.length_a   1.000
_cell.length_b   1.000
_cell.length_c   1.000
_cell.angle_alpha   90.00
_cell.angle_beta   90.00
_cell.angle_gamma   90.00
#
_symmetry.space_group_name_H-M   'P 1'
#
loop_
_entity.id
_entity.type
_entity.pdbx_description
1 polymer ?
#
loop_
_entity_poly.entity_id
_entity_poly.type
_entity_poly.pdbx_seq_one_letter_code
_entity_poly.pdbx_strand_id
1 'polypeptide(L)' 'RMSVRITSSLDHLVVYTNSARDFVAIEPVSHVNNAVNMAQGDPERQRRFGVCILQPGESLSASMRIETGPTT' A
#
# COMPACT_ATOMS: atom_id res chain seq x y z
N ARG A 1 -17.62 -18.20 10.63
CA ARG A 1 -16.77 -17.59 9.56
C ARG A 1 -16.60 -16.11 9.88
N MET A 2 -15.42 -15.57 9.66
CA MET A 2 -15.09 -14.15 9.88
C MET A 2 -15.04 -13.43 8.54
N SER A 3 -15.48 -12.18 8.50
CA SER A 3 -15.25 -11.24 7.41
C SER A 3 -14.32 -10.13 7.88
N VAL A 4 -13.40 -9.72 7.02
CA VAL A 4 -12.50 -8.58 7.25
C VAL A 4 -12.60 -7.65 6.05
N ARG A 5 -12.83 -6.36 6.29
CA ARG A 5 -12.78 -5.30 5.28
C ARG A 5 -11.65 -4.34 5.61
N ILE A 6 -10.80 -4.09 4.63
CA ILE A 6 -9.71 -3.11 4.73
C ILE A 6 -10.00 -2.00 3.71
N THR A 7 -9.97 -0.76 4.17
CA THR A 7 -10.07 0.43 3.33
C THR A 7 -8.84 1.29 3.60
N SER A 8 -8.20 1.85 2.56
CA SER A 8 -7.03 2.71 2.71
C SER A 8 -7.12 3.91 1.77
N SER A 9 -6.44 4.99 2.12
CA SER A 9 -6.24 6.15 1.25
C SER A 9 -5.07 5.98 0.26
N LEU A 10 -4.51 4.78 0.14
CA LEU A 10 -3.37 4.45 -0.72
C LEU A 10 -3.83 3.59 -1.91
N ASP A 11 -3.21 3.81 -3.07
CA ASP A 11 -3.66 3.24 -4.35
C ASP A 11 -3.02 1.88 -4.71
N HIS A 12 -2.03 1.42 -3.94
CA HIS A 12 -1.38 0.13 -4.17
C HIS A 12 -1.59 -0.83 -3.00
N LEU A 13 -1.67 -2.12 -3.32
CA LEU A 13 -1.83 -3.20 -2.34
C LEU A 13 -0.84 -4.31 -2.63
N VAL A 14 -0.08 -4.71 -1.61
CA VAL A 14 0.67 -5.97 -1.61
C VAL A 14 -0.12 -7.01 -0.84
N VAL A 15 -0.27 -8.19 -1.44
CA VAL A 15 -0.89 -9.35 -0.80
C VAL A 15 0.17 -10.45 -0.69
N TYR A 16 0.51 -10.81 0.53
CA TYR A 16 1.42 -11.91 0.80
C TYR A 16 0.65 -13.13 1.30
N THR A 17 0.88 -14.26 0.63
CA THR A 17 0.37 -15.57 1.03
C THR A 17 1.51 -16.59 1.01
N ASN A 18 1.49 -17.54 1.95
CA ASN A 18 2.49 -18.59 2.02
C ASN A 18 1.87 -19.83 2.65
N SER A 19 2.03 -21.00 2.01
CA SER A 19 1.39 -22.24 2.45
C SER A 19 1.91 -22.79 3.79
N ALA A 20 3.09 -22.36 4.24
CA ALA A 20 3.65 -22.74 5.52
C ALA A 20 3.28 -21.76 6.65
N ARG A 21 2.44 -20.75 6.37
CA ARG A 21 2.00 -19.76 7.35
C ARG A 21 0.49 -19.80 7.52
N ASP A 22 0.04 -19.53 8.73
CA ASP A 22 -1.37 -19.50 9.14
C ASP A 22 -2.00 -18.11 9.02
N PHE A 23 -1.30 -17.17 8.37
CA PHE A 23 -1.76 -15.81 8.14
C PHE A 23 -1.54 -15.37 6.69
N VAL A 24 -2.26 -14.32 6.31
CA VAL A 24 -2.01 -13.53 5.09
C VAL A 24 -1.67 -12.10 5.51
N ALA A 25 -0.82 -11.41 4.75
CA ALA A 25 -0.59 -9.98 4.93
C ALA A 25 -1.29 -9.21 3.81
N ILE A 26 -2.00 -8.15 4.21
CA ILE A 26 -2.68 -7.22 3.32
C ILE A 26 -2.08 -5.84 3.60
N GLU A 27 -1.27 -5.35 2.67
CA GLU A 27 -0.38 -4.21 2.89
C GLU A 27 -0.71 -3.09 1.90
N PRO A 28 -1.57 -2.12 2.26
CA PRO A 28 -1.71 -0.88 1.50
C PRO A 28 -0.39 -0.11 1.51
N VAL A 29 0.12 0.26 0.34
CA VAL A 29 1.41 0.92 0.16
C VAL A 29 1.26 2.12 -0.76
N SER A 30 2.10 3.14 -0.59
CA SER A 30 2.05 4.36 -1.41
C SER A 30 2.55 4.16 -2.83
N HIS A 31 3.49 3.23 -3.02
CA HIS A 31 4.15 2.99 -4.30
C HIS A 31 4.41 1.50 -4.53
N VAL A 32 4.61 1.13 -5.79
CA VAL A 32 5.01 -0.24 -6.15
C VAL A 32 6.38 -0.60 -5.55
N ASN A 33 6.60 -1.89 -5.33
CA ASN A 33 7.88 -2.38 -4.84
C ASN A 33 9.00 -1.99 -5.82
N ASN A 34 10.16 -1.58 -5.32
CA ASN A 34 11.29 -1.13 -6.12
C ASN A 34 11.06 0.15 -6.99
N ALA A 35 10.02 0.94 -6.72
CA ALA A 35 9.63 2.11 -7.52
C ALA A 35 10.78 3.11 -7.79
N VAL A 36 11.57 3.44 -6.76
CA VAL A 36 12.66 4.43 -6.88
C VAL A 36 13.72 3.98 -7.89
N ASN A 37 14.12 2.70 -7.83
CA ASN A 37 15.09 2.15 -8.78
C ASN A 37 14.47 2.00 -10.18
N MET A 38 13.23 1.54 -10.29
CA MET A 38 12.54 1.41 -11.59
C MET A 38 12.37 2.76 -12.30
N ALA A 39 12.24 3.84 -11.54
CA ALA A 39 12.12 5.18 -12.11
C ALA A 39 13.43 5.72 -12.70
N GLN A 40 14.59 5.16 -12.33
CA GLN A 40 15.90 5.59 -12.86
C GLN A 40 16.14 7.12 -12.72
N GLY A 41 15.64 7.70 -11.63
CA GLY A 41 15.75 9.14 -11.37
C GLY A 41 14.75 10.04 -12.11
N ASP A 42 13.88 9.50 -12.97
CA ASP A 42 12.83 10.26 -13.66
C ASP A 42 11.65 10.58 -12.71
N PRO A 43 11.39 11.87 -12.40
CA PRO A 43 10.31 12.27 -11.48
C PRO A 43 8.90 11.92 -11.98
N GLU A 44 8.67 11.87 -13.29
CA GLU A 44 7.36 11.50 -13.84
C GLU A 44 7.10 10.00 -13.65
N ARG A 45 8.13 9.18 -13.87
CA ARG A 45 8.08 7.75 -13.55
C ARG A 45 7.92 7.49 -12.07
N GLN A 46 8.63 8.24 -11.21
CA GLN A 46 8.46 8.16 -9.76
C GLN A 46 7.00 8.38 -9.36
N ARG A 47 6.36 9.46 -9.82
CA ARG A 47 4.94 9.74 -9.56
C ARG A 47 4.03 8.65 -10.10
N ARG A 48 4.26 8.17 -11.32
CA ARG A 48 3.48 7.06 -11.91
C ARG A 48 3.58 5.75 -11.12
N PHE A 49 4.70 5.52 -10.43
CA PHE A 49 4.90 4.37 -9.56
C PHE A 49 4.37 4.58 -8.14
N GLY A 50 3.75 5.73 -7.85
CA GLY A 50 3.16 6.07 -6.55
C GLY A 50 4.12 6.79 -5.60
N VAL A 51 5.35 7.13 -6.04
CA VAL A 51 6.31 7.85 -5.19
C VAL A 51 5.83 9.29 -5.02
N CYS A 52 5.65 9.69 -3.76
CA CYS A 52 5.39 11.07 -3.38
C CYS A 52 6.71 11.81 -3.15
N ILE A 53 6.97 12.86 -3.93
CA ILE A 53 8.14 13.73 -3.79
C ILE A 53 7.70 14.98 -3.04
N LEU A 54 8.21 15.18 -1.82
CA LEU A 54 7.86 16.33 -0.96
C LEU A 54 8.91 17.43 -1.07
N GLN A 55 8.46 18.67 -1.22
CA GLN A 55 9.27 19.88 -1.09
C GLN A 55 9.50 20.23 0.40
N PRO A 56 10.45 21.14 0.71
CA PRO A 56 10.63 21.61 2.08
C PRO A 56 9.33 22.16 2.68
N GLY A 57 8.93 21.62 3.82
CA GLY A 57 7.70 22.00 4.54
C GLY A 57 6.45 21.23 4.11
N GLU A 58 6.50 20.40 3.06
CA GLU A 58 5.38 19.55 2.67
C GLU A 58 5.29 18.28 3.54
N SER A 59 4.10 17.69 3.59
CA SER A 59 3.84 16.46 4.33
C SER A 59 2.89 15.57 3.55
N LEU A 60 3.07 14.24 3.67
CA LEU A 60 2.13 13.24 3.19
C LEU A 60 1.38 12.65 4.39
N SER A 61 0.07 12.48 4.26
CA SER A 61 -0.76 11.75 5.22
C SER A 61 -1.42 10.57 4.52
N ALA A 62 -1.53 9.45 5.23
CA ALA A 62 -2.22 8.25 4.78
C ALA A 62 -3.06 7.68 5.91
N SER A 63 -4.12 6.96 5.55
CA SER A 63 -5.03 6.33 6.50
C SER A 63 -5.40 4.93 6.07
N MET A 64 -5.79 4.12 7.06
CA MET A 64 -6.33 2.79 6.87
C MET A 64 -7.40 2.54 7.93
N ARG A 65 -8.44 1.80 7.55
CA ARG A 65 -9.46 1.25 8.45
C ARG A 65 -9.53 -0.26 8.24
N ILE A 66 -9.56 -0.99 9.36
CA ILE A 66 -9.77 -2.43 9.41
C ILE A 66 -11.07 -2.68 10.16
N GLU A 67 -11.99 -3.38 9.52
CA GLU A 67 -13.29 -3.75 10.09
C GLU A 67 -13.38 -5.27 10.11
N THR A 68 -13.82 -5.82 11.24
CA THR A 68 -14.01 -7.27 11.43
C THR A 68 -15.44 -7.54 11.85
N GLY A 69 -15.96 -8.70 11.45
CA GLY A 69 -17.32 -9.09 11.80
C GLY A 69 -17.66 -10.51 11.36
N PRO A 70 -18.88 -10.97 11.66
CA PRO A 70 -19.37 -12.23 11.11
C PRO A 70 -19.48 -12.13 9.58
N THR A 71 -19.31 -13.25 8.89
CA THR A 71 -19.73 -13.35 7.49
C THR A 71 -21.25 -13.40 7.44
N THR A 72 -21.89 -12.33 6.92
CA THR A 72 -23.31 -12.33 6.53
C THR A 72 -23.53 -13.13 5.26
#